data_AF-A0A4R8K596-F1
#
_entry.id   AF-A0A4R8K596-F1
#
_cell.length_a   1.000
_cell.length_b   1.000
_cell.length_c   1.000
_cell.angle_alpha   90.00
_cell.angle_beta   90.00
_cell.angle_gamma   90.00
#
_symmetry.space_group_name_H-M   'P 1'
#
loop_
_entity.id
_entity.type
_entity.pdbx_description
1 polymer ?
#
loop_
_entity_poly.entity_id
_entity_poly.type
_entity_poly.pdbx_seq_one_letter_code
_entity_poly.pdbx_strand_id
1 'polypeptide(L)'
;MRPGQKQKLLPLAIRLYGVLDAVYDDPPSGFPLLSPKEFKAKYVLPWRDVKYTSSDEALARLERMLAEADDGQLPEAQHDGVIVESICAVIGIALHYLRRGDREEAWSMFALAQHGLGMRDSADVASSGSALSLFGSKGGFAKAAKDPRQREKAFVKDCWKAWQDDPSRYPSKAEFARDMLKKCEHLVSAQKIEKWCKTWEDNPHTVPAE
;
A
#
# COMPACT_ATOMS: atom_id res chain seq x y z
N MET A 1 -5.31 -13.76 -17.43
CA MET A 1 -6.16 -12.99 -16.49
C MET A 1 -7.56 -13.58 -16.53
N ARG A 2 -8.06 -14.13 -15.41
CA ARG A 2 -9.35 -14.86 -15.41
C ARG A 2 -10.53 -13.88 -15.59
N PRO A 3 -11.65 -14.26 -16.24
CA PRO A 3 -12.78 -13.37 -16.50
C PRO A 3 -13.32 -12.65 -15.25
N GLY A 4 -13.35 -13.31 -14.09
CA GLY A 4 -13.76 -12.71 -12.81
C GLY A 4 -12.76 -11.74 -12.16
N GLN A 5 -11.51 -11.65 -12.66
CA GLN A 5 -10.53 -10.68 -12.14
C GLN A 5 -10.74 -9.27 -12.71
N LYS A 6 -11.38 -9.13 -13.88
CA LYS A 6 -11.64 -7.82 -14.51
C LYS A 6 -12.69 -7.00 -13.74
N GLN A 7 -13.73 -7.66 -13.21
CA GLN A 7 -14.83 -7.00 -12.49
C GLN A 7 -14.41 -6.38 -11.14
N LYS A 8 -13.37 -6.92 -10.49
CA LYS A 8 -12.88 -6.41 -9.19
C LYS A 8 -11.82 -5.31 -9.31
N LEU A 9 -11.26 -5.11 -10.50
CA LEU A 9 -10.26 -4.06 -10.75
C LEU A 9 -10.88 -2.75 -11.25
N LEU A 10 -12.15 -2.76 -11.65
CA LEU A 10 -12.86 -1.59 -12.15
C LEU A 10 -12.99 -0.48 -11.09
N PRO A 11 -13.37 -0.76 -9.82
CA PRO A 11 -13.42 0.29 -8.79
C PRO A 11 -12.03 0.88 -8.48
N LEU A 12 -10.99 0.04 -8.59
CA LEU A 12 -9.58 0.39 -8.40
C LEU A 12 -9.11 1.34 -9.51
N ALA A 13 -9.40 1.01 -10.76
CA ALA A 13 -9.10 1.86 -11.89
C ALA A 13 -9.86 3.19 -11.81
N ILE A 14 -11.14 3.18 -11.43
CA ILE A 14 -11.96 4.39 -11.28
C ILE A 14 -11.38 5.33 -10.21
N ARG A 15 -10.98 4.81 -9.04
CA ARG A 15 -10.31 5.63 -8.01
C ARG A 15 -8.96 6.16 -8.47
N LEU A 16 -8.21 5.35 -9.23
CA LEU A 16 -6.93 5.77 -9.79
C LEU A 16 -7.09 6.87 -10.84
N TYR A 17 -8.12 6.77 -11.68
CA TYR A 17 -8.45 7.81 -12.65
C TYR A 17 -8.92 9.07 -11.94
N GLY A 18 -9.75 8.98 -10.89
CA GLY A 18 -10.12 10.16 -10.10
C GLY A 18 -8.92 10.85 -9.44
N VAL A 19 -7.92 10.08 -9.00
CA VAL A 19 -6.64 10.60 -8.48
C VAL A 19 -5.84 11.31 -9.57
N LEU A 20 -5.73 10.70 -10.75
CA LEU A 20 -4.99 11.27 -11.87
C LEU A 20 -5.69 12.50 -12.45
N ASP A 21 -7.02 12.48 -12.50
CA ASP A 21 -7.86 13.59 -12.96
C ASP A 21 -7.75 14.78 -11.98
N ALA A 22 -7.73 14.54 -10.66
CA ALA A 22 -7.50 15.62 -9.69
C ALA A 22 -6.13 16.30 -9.83
N VAL A 23 -5.08 15.53 -10.14
CA VAL A 23 -3.75 16.08 -10.44
C VAL A 23 -3.73 16.82 -11.77
N TYR A 24 -4.57 16.38 -12.72
CA TYR A 24 -4.63 16.91 -14.08
C TYR A 24 -5.45 18.19 -14.19
N ASP A 25 -6.56 18.30 -13.45
CA ASP A 25 -7.48 19.43 -13.48
C ASP A 25 -6.88 20.68 -12.83
N ASP A 26 -5.94 20.51 -11.89
CA ASP A 26 -5.16 21.59 -11.28
C ASP A 26 -3.66 21.23 -11.20
N PRO A 27 -2.94 21.30 -12.33
CA PRO A 27 -1.54 20.94 -12.38
C PRO A 27 -0.71 21.99 -11.63
N PRO A 28 0.33 21.59 -10.88
CA PRO A 28 1.21 22.56 -10.21
C PRO A 28 1.79 23.59 -11.19
N SER A 29 2.09 24.79 -10.69
CA SER A 29 2.73 25.82 -11.51
C SER A 29 4.04 25.29 -12.11
N GLY A 30 4.18 25.35 -13.44
CA GLY A 30 5.37 24.84 -14.15
C GLY A 30 5.28 23.37 -14.58
N PHE A 31 4.20 22.65 -14.24
CA PHE A 31 3.97 21.32 -14.77
C PHE A 31 3.47 21.40 -16.23
N PRO A 32 4.02 20.58 -17.15
CA PRO A 32 3.61 20.64 -18.55
C PRO A 32 2.16 20.17 -18.72
N LEU A 33 1.38 20.91 -19.51
CA LEU A 33 0.07 20.48 -19.99
C LEU A 33 0.26 19.31 -20.96
N LEU A 34 0.06 18.09 -20.48
CA LEU A 34 0.20 16.85 -21.26
C LEU A 34 -1.16 16.20 -21.41
N SER A 35 -1.49 15.59 -22.55
CA SER A 35 -2.70 14.75 -22.59
C SER A 35 -2.62 13.62 -21.55
N PRO A 36 -3.75 13.07 -21.06
CA PRO A 36 -3.73 11.94 -20.11
C PRO A 36 -2.88 10.75 -20.58
N LYS A 37 -2.82 10.52 -21.90
CA LYS A 37 -1.98 9.50 -22.53
C LYS A 37 -0.49 9.82 -22.37
N GLU A 38 -0.08 11.06 -22.63
CA GLU A 38 1.30 11.53 -22.50
C GLU A 38 1.73 11.59 -21.04
N PHE A 39 0.87 12.08 -20.15
CA PHE A 39 1.12 12.07 -18.70
C PHE A 39 1.42 10.66 -18.20
N LYS A 40 0.54 9.71 -18.53
CA LYS A 40 0.72 8.31 -18.15
C LYS A 40 2.02 7.74 -18.71
N ALA A 41 2.31 7.98 -20.00
CA ALA A 41 3.52 7.50 -20.65
C ALA A 41 4.79 8.09 -20.04
N LYS A 42 4.76 9.35 -19.60
CA LYS A 42 5.92 10.06 -19.06
C LYS A 42 6.16 9.77 -17.58
N TYR A 43 5.10 9.74 -16.77
CA TYR A 43 5.25 9.73 -15.30
C TYR A 43 4.83 8.42 -14.63
N VAL A 44 4.00 7.59 -15.27
CA VAL A 44 3.46 6.37 -14.65
C VAL A 44 4.08 5.11 -15.25
N LEU A 45 4.15 5.03 -16.58
CA LEU A 45 4.63 3.83 -17.28
C LEU A 45 6.11 3.51 -17.01
N PRO A 46 7.05 4.48 -16.92
CA PRO A 46 8.44 4.16 -16.65
C PRO A 46 8.59 3.39 -15.34
N TRP A 47 7.87 3.80 -14.30
CA TRP A 47 7.88 3.14 -12.99
C TRP A 47 7.15 1.80 -12.97
N ARG A 48 6.11 1.63 -13.78
CA ARG A 48 5.44 0.33 -13.95
C ARG A 48 6.36 -0.72 -14.59
N ASP A 49 7.12 -0.29 -15.60
CA ASP A 49 7.92 -1.18 -16.44
C ASP A 49 9.36 -1.36 -15.92
N VAL A 50 9.78 -0.58 -14.91
CA VAL A 50 11.01 -0.85 -14.17
C VAL A 50 10.88 -2.22 -13.47
N LYS A 51 11.92 -3.03 -13.64
CA LYS A 51 12.06 -4.33 -12.98
C LYS A 51 12.54 -4.12 -11.55
N TYR A 52 11.63 -3.76 -10.65
CA TYR A 52 11.94 -3.81 -9.22
C TYR A 52 11.96 -5.25 -8.74
N THR A 53 12.99 -5.60 -7.99
CA THR A 53 13.07 -6.91 -7.34
C THR A 53 12.19 -6.97 -6.08
N SER A 54 11.94 -5.82 -5.46
CA SER A 54 11.19 -5.68 -4.20
C SER A 54 10.59 -4.28 -4.02
N SER A 55 9.73 -4.13 -3.01
CA SER A 55 9.11 -2.83 -2.66
C SER A 55 10.16 -1.91 -2.11
N ASP A 56 11.01 -2.44 -1.24
CA ASP A 56 12.09 -1.70 -0.59
C ASP A 56 13.00 -1.00 -1.61
N GLU A 57 13.33 -1.66 -2.72
CA GLU A 57 14.14 -1.06 -3.79
C GLU A 57 13.43 0.12 -4.47
N ALA A 58 12.14 -0.04 -4.76
CA ALA A 58 11.34 1.00 -5.41
C ALA A 58 11.15 2.22 -4.49
N LEU A 59 10.95 1.97 -3.19
CA LEU A 59 10.81 3.01 -2.18
C LEU A 59 12.13 3.71 -1.87
N ALA A 60 13.24 2.99 -1.79
CA ALA A 60 14.57 3.59 -1.61
C ALA A 60 14.94 4.52 -2.78
N ARG A 61 14.48 4.21 -4.00
CA ARG A 61 14.62 5.12 -5.14
C ARG A 61 13.78 6.39 -4.97
N LEU A 62 12.54 6.27 -4.51
CA LEU A 62 11.69 7.42 -4.22
C LEU A 62 12.26 8.28 -3.10
N GLU A 63 12.72 7.67 -2.01
CA GLU A 63 13.35 8.36 -0.88
C GLU A 63 14.57 9.16 -1.33
N ARG A 64 15.40 8.63 -2.25
CA ARG A 64 16.51 9.39 -2.83
C ARG A 64 16.05 10.59 -3.64
N MET A 65 15.05 10.43 -4.51
CA MET A 65 14.51 11.55 -5.29
C MET A 65 13.97 12.67 -4.40
N LEU A 66 13.32 12.31 -3.30
CA LEU A 66 12.75 13.27 -2.37
C LEU A 66 13.83 13.92 -1.49
N ALA A 67 14.84 13.16 -1.06
CA ALA A 67 15.98 13.70 -0.34
C ALA A 67 16.79 14.68 -1.21
N GLU A 68 16.97 14.37 -2.50
CA GLU A 68 17.58 15.28 -3.48
C GLU A 68 16.79 16.58 -3.63
N ALA A 69 15.46 16.51 -3.53
CA ALA A 69 14.61 17.69 -3.55
C ALA A 69 14.64 18.48 -2.23
N ASP A 70 14.83 17.81 -1.09
CA ASP A 70 14.84 18.40 0.26
C ASP A 70 16.18 19.07 0.61
N ASP A 71 17.26 18.85 -0.15
CA ASP A 71 18.59 19.46 0.06
C ASP A 71 18.60 21.00 -0.13
N GLY A 72 17.42 21.62 -0.30
CA GLY A 72 17.25 23.08 -0.34
C GLY A 72 17.74 23.73 -1.62
N GLN A 73 18.11 22.93 -2.63
CA GLN A 73 18.62 23.44 -3.91
C GLN A 73 17.53 23.66 -4.95
N LEU A 74 16.32 23.12 -4.75
CA LEU A 74 15.23 23.29 -5.69
C LEU A 74 14.41 24.56 -5.38
N PRO A 75 14.06 25.37 -6.39
CA PRO A 75 13.06 26.42 -6.24
C PRO A 75 11.72 25.85 -5.79
N GLU A 76 10.96 26.57 -4.96
CA GLU A 76 9.64 26.18 -4.44
C GLU A 76 8.70 25.62 -5.53
N ALA A 77 8.65 26.27 -6.70
CA ALA A 77 7.85 25.84 -7.85
C ALA A 77 8.22 24.44 -8.40
N GLN A 78 9.42 23.92 -8.09
CA GLN A 78 9.87 22.59 -8.49
C GLN A 78 9.58 21.52 -7.43
N HIS A 79 9.32 21.89 -6.17
CA HIS A 79 8.98 20.94 -5.11
C HIS A 79 7.66 20.22 -5.40
N ASP A 80 6.63 20.95 -5.82
CA ASP A 80 5.34 20.36 -6.19
C ASP A 80 5.49 19.35 -7.34
N GLY A 81 6.38 19.67 -8.29
CA GLY A 81 6.69 18.79 -9.40
C GLY A 81 7.27 17.44 -8.94
N VAL A 82 8.21 17.48 -7.99
CA VAL A 82 8.82 16.27 -7.41
C VAL A 82 7.81 15.46 -6.60
N ILE A 83 6.90 16.12 -5.86
CA ILE A 83 5.84 15.45 -5.11
C ILE A 83 4.90 14.71 -6.07
N VAL A 84 4.45 15.38 -7.13
CA VAL A 84 3.57 14.77 -8.15
C VAL A 84 4.28 13.61 -8.86
N GLU A 85 5.55 13.77 -9.23
CA GLU A 85 6.33 12.70 -9.86
C GLU A 85 6.48 11.49 -8.92
N SER A 86 6.72 11.74 -7.63
CA SER A 86 6.83 10.69 -6.62
C SER A 86 5.51 9.94 -6.41
N ILE A 87 4.37 10.64 -6.41
CA ILE A 87 3.05 10.01 -6.35
C ILE A 87 2.80 9.14 -7.60
N CYS A 88 3.13 9.65 -8.78
CA CYS A 88 3.02 8.90 -10.04
C CYS A 88 3.89 7.65 -10.06
N ALA A 89 5.09 7.75 -9.50
CA ALA A 89 6.01 6.63 -9.34
C ALA A 89 5.41 5.54 -8.42
N VAL A 90 4.87 5.92 -7.27
CA VAL A 90 4.17 5.00 -6.35
C VAL A 90 3.00 4.31 -7.06
N ILE A 91 2.21 5.05 -7.84
CA ILE A 91 1.12 4.48 -8.65
C ILE A 91 1.67 3.48 -9.69
N GLY A 92 2.78 3.81 -10.36
CA GLY A 92 3.45 2.90 -11.30
C GLY A 92 3.87 1.58 -10.62
N ILE A 93 4.46 1.67 -9.43
CA ILE A 93 4.86 0.52 -8.61
C ILE A 93 3.65 -0.32 -8.18
N ALA A 94 2.56 0.33 -7.75
CA ALA A 94 1.32 -0.36 -7.41
C ALA A 94 0.76 -1.18 -8.59
N LEU A 95 0.80 -0.60 -9.79
CA LEU A 95 0.40 -1.28 -11.03
C LEU A 95 1.34 -2.45 -11.38
N HIS A 96 2.64 -2.33 -11.09
CA HIS A 96 3.59 -3.43 -11.25
C HIS A 96 3.19 -4.65 -10.39
N TYR A 97 2.91 -4.43 -9.11
CA TYR A 97 2.46 -5.48 -8.18
C TYR A 97 1.16 -6.15 -8.62
N LEU A 98 0.17 -5.36 -9.06
CA LEU A 98 -1.08 -5.91 -9.61
C LEU A 98 -0.85 -6.85 -10.80
N ARG A 99 0.12 -6.58 -11.67
CA ARG A 99 0.43 -7.45 -12.83
C ARG A 99 1.02 -8.79 -12.40
N ARG A 100 1.76 -8.82 -11.30
CA ARG A 100 2.35 -10.04 -10.72
C ARG A 100 1.33 -10.86 -9.91
N GLY A 101 0.24 -10.23 -9.48
CA GLY A 101 -0.78 -10.86 -8.64
C GLY A 101 -0.61 -10.56 -7.14
N ASP A 102 0.39 -9.77 -6.79
CA ASP A 102 0.74 -9.33 -5.44
C ASP A 102 -0.19 -8.17 -5.03
N ARG A 103 -1.36 -8.52 -4.49
CA ARG A 103 -2.45 -7.55 -4.28
C ARG A 103 -2.27 -6.68 -3.05
N GLU A 104 -1.69 -7.22 -1.99
CA GLU A 104 -1.51 -6.49 -0.72
C GLU A 104 -0.45 -5.39 -0.86
N GLU A 105 0.64 -5.69 -1.55
CA GLU A 105 1.68 -4.72 -1.89
C GLU A 105 1.14 -3.62 -2.81
N ALA A 106 0.33 -3.99 -3.80
CA ALA A 106 -0.33 -3.00 -4.66
C ALA A 106 -1.23 -2.04 -3.86
N TRP A 107 -2.04 -2.59 -2.95
CA TRP A 107 -2.92 -1.77 -2.10
C TRP A 107 -2.14 -0.86 -1.17
N SER A 108 -1.06 -1.37 -0.58
CA SER A 108 -0.17 -0.59 0.27
C SER A 108 0.42 0.60 -0.49
N MET A 109 0.82 0.40 -1.75
CA MET A 109 1.31 1.49 -2.61
C MET A 109 0.19 2.48 -2.97
N PHE A 110 -1.02 2.03 -3.27
CA PHE A 110 -2.13 2.97 -3.53
C PHE A 110 -2.51 3.81 -2.30
N ALA A 111 -2.54 3.20 -1.12
CA ALA A 111 -2.80 3.91 0.13
C ALA A 111 -1.76 5.00 0.36
N LEU A 112 -0.50 4.69 0.07
CA LEU A 112 0.60 5.65 0.16
C LEU A 112 0.48 6.80 -0.85
N ALA A 113 0.13 6.50 -2.11
CA ALA A 113 -0.11 7.53 -3.13
C ALA A 113 -1.28 8.45 -2.71
N GLN A 114 -2.37 7.88 -2.20
CA GLN A 114 -3.53 8.63 -1.74
C GLN A 114 -3.19 9.50 -0.51
N HIS A 115 -2.38 9.01 0.42
CA HIS A 115 -1.90 9.78 1.55
C HIS A 115 -1.07 10.99 1.08
N GLY A 116 -0.19 10.79 0.09
CA GLY A 116 0.59 11.88 -0.50
C GLY A 116 -0.27 12.99 -1.12
N LEU A 117 -1.34 12.60 -1.82
CA LEU A 117 -2.29 13.56 -2.40
C LEU A 117 -3.07 14.32 -1.34
N GLY A 118 -3.56 13.64 -0.31
CA GLY A 118 -4.30 14.29 0.77
C GLY A 118 -3.47 15.29 1.58
N MET A 119 -2.13 15.11 1.60
CA MET A 119 -1.25 16.12 2.20
C MET A 119 -1.06 17.34 1.30
N ARG A 120 -1.03 17.19 -0.04
CA ARG A 120 -0.98 18.33 -0.97
C ARG A 120 -2.16 19.29 -0.76
N ASP A 121 -3.35 18.75 -0.57
CA ASP A 121 -4.57 19.57 -0.44
C ASP A 121 -4.70 20.25 0.94
N SER A 122 -3.93 19.81 1.93
CA SER A 122 -3.86 20.49 3.24
C SER A 122 -2.91 21.67 3.15
N ALA A 123 -3.46 22.89 3.13
CA ALA A 123 -2.70 24.15 3.09
C ALA A 123 -1.65 24.34 4.22
N ASP A 124 -1.63 23.46 5.25
CA ASP A 124 -0.69 23.47 6.35
C ASP A 124 0.70 22.85 6.03
N VAL A 125 0.90 22.26 4.84
CA VAL A 125 2.19 21.63 4.49
C VAL A 125 3.32 22.66 4.29
N ALA A 126 3.01 23.93 4.06
CA ALA A 126 4.01 24.99 3.94
C ALA A 126 4.85 25.23 5.21
N SER A 127 4.48 24.63 6.36
CA SER A 127 5.08 24.97 7.66
C SER A 127 5.93 23.87 8.32
N SER A 128 5.74 22.56 8.12
CA SER A 128 6.34 21.60 9.09
C SER A 128 6.63 20.15 8.68
N GLY A 129 6.55 19.74 7.41
CA GLY A 129 6.81 18.34 7.06
C GLY A 129 7.61 18.15 5.79
N SER A 130 8.89 17.78 5.92
CA SER A 130 9.71 17.30 4.79
C SER A 130 8.92 16.29 3.97
N ALA A 131 9.06 16.30 2.64
CA ALA A 131 8.44 15.30 1.76
C ALA A 131 8.86 13.86 2.12
N LEU A 132 9.93 13.69 2.92
CA LEU A 132 10.32 12.42 3.54
C LEU A 132 9.35 11.97 4.65
N SER A 133 8.67 12.88 5.35
CA SER A 133 7.66 12.56 6.38
C SER A 133 6.45 11.82 5.80
N LEU A 134 6.13 12.09 4.53
CA LEU A 134 5.17 11.39 3.67
C LEU A 134 5.45 9.88 3.60
N PHE A 135 6.72 9.50 3.83
CA PHE A 135 7.23 8.14 3.80
C PHE A 135 7.76 7.66 5.16
N GLY A 136 7.85 8.52 6.18
CA GLY A 136 8.27 8.14 7.53
C GLY A 136 7.35 7.11 8.21
N SER A 137 6.07 7.12 7.84
CA SER A 137 5.08 6.09 8.25
C SER A 137 5.39 4.69 7.67
N LYS A 138 6.19 4.59 6.60
CA LYS A 138 6.69 3.30 6.08
C LYS A 138 7.71 2.63 6.97
N GLY A 139 8.38 3.36 7.85
CA GLY A 139 9.16 2.71 8.91
C GLY A 139 8.30 1.69 9.66
N GLY A 140 7.01 1.99 9.85
CA GLY A 140 6.02 1.05 10.38
C GLY A 140 5.68 -0.09 9.42
N PHE A 141 5.34 0.22 8.15
CA PHE A 141 4.93 -0.79 7.16
C PHE A 141 6.06 -1.75 6.75
N ALA A 142 7.27 -1.26 6.51
CA ALA A 142 8.44 -2.09 6.19
C ALA A 142 8.85 -2.95 7.38
N LYS A 143 8.74 -2.43 8.62
CA LYS A 143 8.93 -3.24 9.83
C LYS A 143 7.81 -4.28 9.99
N ALA A 144 6.57 -3.93 9.68
CA ALA A 144 5.44 -4.86 9.71
C ALA A 144 5.61 -5.99 8.68
N ALA A 145 6.03 -5.67 7.45
CA ALA A 145 6.29 -6.67 6.40
C ALA A 145 7.45 -7.61 6.75
N LYS A 146 8.45 -7.12 7.49
CA LYS A 146 9.58 -7.92 8.00
C LYS A 146 9.26 -8.61 9.33
N ASP A 147 8.13 -8.31 9.97
CA ASP A 147 7.73 -8.94 11.22
C ASP A 147 7.28 -10.39 10.93
N PRO A 148 8.01 -11.40 11.42
CA PRO A 148 7.65 -12.80 11.15
C PRO A 148 6.26 -13.17 11.72
N ARG A 149 5.72 -12.38 12.66
CA ARG A 149 4.36 -12.54 13.17
C ARG A 149 3.28 -12.33 12.12
N GLN A 150 3.54 -11.56 11.06
CA GLN A 150 2.55 -11.39 9.98
C GLN A 150 2.36 -12.67 9.18
N ARG A 151 3.47 -13.38 8.89
CA ARG A 151 3.41 -14.71 8.24
C ARG A 151 2.63 -15.71 9.09
N GLU A 152 2.88 -15.72 10.40
CA GLU A 152 2.15 -16.58 11.33
C GLU A 152 0.67 -16.21 11.43
N LYS A 153 0.33 -14.92 11.44
CA LYS A 153 -1.07 -14.45 11.42
C LYS A 153 -1.79 -14.89 10.14
N ALA A 154 -1.13 -14.85 8.98
CA ALA A 154 -1.67 -15.37 7.73
C ALA A 154 -1.93 -16.89 7.83
N PHE A 155 -0.97 -17.65 8.35
CA PHE A 155 -1.12 -19.10 8.61
C PHE A 155 -2.31 -19.41 9.55
N VAL A 156 -2.43 -18.66 10.66
CA VAL A 156 -3.56 -18.78 11.60
C VAL A 156 -4.89 -18.50 10.90
N LYS A 157 -4.95 -17.52 10.00
CA LYS A 157 -6.16 -17.22 9.24
C LYS A 157 -6.57 -18.36 8.31
N ASP A 158 -5.62 -19.04 7.69
CA ASP A 158 -5.93 -20.19 6.82
C ASP A 158 -6.39 -21.41 7.64
N CYS A 159 -5.76 -21.65 8.80
CA CYS A 159 -6.26 -22.64 9.76
C CYS A 159 -7.67 -22.30 10.26
N TRP A 160 -7.95 -21.01 10.50
CA TRP A 160 -9.27 -20.53 10.89
C TRP A 160 -10.32 -20.83 9.80
N LYS A 161 -10.05 -20.51 8.53
CA LYS A 161 -10.98 -20.84 7.43
C LYS A 161 -11.27 -22.34 7.37
N ALA A 162 -10.22 -23.17 7.43
CA ALA A 162 -10.37 -24.62 7.42
C ALA A 162 -11.13 -25.16 8.65
N TRP A 163 -11.12 -24.45 9.78
CA TRP A 163 -11.96 -24.77 10.93
C TRP A 163 -13.40 -24.28 10.75
N GLN A 164 -13.63 -23.13 10.11
CA GLN A 164 -14.98 -22.71 9.76
C GLN A 164 -15.67 -23.69 8.79
N ASP A 165 -14.90 -24.31 7.89
CA ASP A 165 -15.39 -25.35 6.99
C ASP A 165 -15.70 -26.68 7.72
N ASP A 166 -14.94 -27.01 8.76
CA ASP A 166 -15.14 -28.19 9.61
C ASP A 166 -15.05 -27.83 11.11
N PRO A 167 -16.16 -27.37 11.71
CA PRO A 167 -16.19 -26.93 13.10
C PRO A 167 -15.84 -28.03 14.12
N SER A 168 -15.90 -29.31 13.73
CA SER A 168 -15.63 -30.43 14.63
C SER A 168 -14.16 -30.51 15.08
N ARG A 169 -13.25 -29.86 14.34
CA ARG A 169 -11.80 -29.85 14.63
C ARG A 169 -11.44 -29.18 15.94
N TYR A 170 -12.21 -28.16 16.34
CA TYR A 170 -12.00 -27.45 17.60
C TYR A 170 -13.36 -27.10 18.23
N PRO A 171 -13.62 -27.47 19.49
CA PRO A 171 -14.89 -27.18 20.16
C PRO A 171 -15.05 -25.71 20.56
N SER A 172 -13.97 -24.92 20.60
CA SER A 172 -14.04 -23.49 20.94
C SER A 172 -12.88 -22.68 20.38
N LYS A 173 -13.07 -21.35 20.29
CA LYS A 173 -12.01 -20.41 19.87
C LYS A 173 -10.80 -20.43 20.79
N ALA A 174 -11.03 -20.66 22.09
CA ALA A 174 -9.96 -20.77 23.08
C ALA A 174 -9.11 -22.03 22.86
N GLU A 175 -9.69 -23.13 22.37
CA GLU A 175 -8.92 -24.32 21.99
C GLU A 175 -8.16 -24.13 20.68
N PHE A 176 -8.80 -23.56 19.67
CA PHE A 176 -8.15 -23.16 18.44
C PHE A 176 -6.95 -22.23 18.71
N ALA A 177 -7.13 -21.18 19.50
CA ALA A 177 -6.09 -20.21 19.82
C ALA A 177 -4.91 -20.85 20.56
N ARG A 178 -5.17 -21.75 21.51
CA ARG A 178 -4.12 -22.51 22.22
C ARG A 178 -3.34 -23.44 21.29
N ASP A 179 -4.01 -24.09 20.34
CA ASP A 179 -3.35 -24.95 19.35
C ASP A 179 -2.50 -24.14 18.35
N MET A 180 -3.03 -23.01 17.87
CA MET A 180 -2.27 -22.10 17.00
C MET A 180 -1.03 -21.54 17.69
N LEU A 181 -1.13 -21.23 18.99
CA LEU A 181 0.01 -20.76 19.78
C LEU A 181 1.12 -21.81 19.92
N LYS A 182 0.78 -23.11 19.89
CA LYS A 182 1.78 -24.19 19.87
C LYS A 182 2.45 -24.36 18.50
N LYS A 183 1.78 -23.94 17.43
CA LYS A 183 2.24 -24.08 16.03
C LYS A 183 3.05 -22.88 15.53
N CYS A 184 2.93 -21.74 16.20
CA CYS A 184 3.60 -20.49 15.84
C CYS A 184 4.73 -20.20 16.83
N GLU A 185 5.88 -19.75 16.34
CA GLU A 185 7.07 -19.45 17.13
C GLU A 185 7.05 -18.03 17.70
N HIS A 186 6.54 -17.06 16.94
CA HIS A 186 6.63 -15.63 17.28
C HIS A 186 5.34 -15.04 17.90
N LEU A 187 4.23 -15.79 17.88
CA LEU A 187 3.00 -15.44 18.57
C LEU A 187 3.11 -15.78 20.07
N VAL A 188 2.72 -14.82 20.92
CA VAL A 188 2.89 -14.94 22.38
C VAL A 188 1.59 -14.95 23.18
N SER A 189 0.44 -14.73 22.53
CA SER A 189 -0.83 -14.54 23.23
C SER A 189 -2.00 -15.20 22.51
N ALA A 190 -2.61 -16.20 23.16
CA ALA A 190 -3.86 -16.82 22.72
C ALA A 190 -5.01 -15.79 22.65
N GLN A 191 -5.06 -14.84 23.60
CA GLN A 191 -6.06 -13.77 23.60
C GLN A 191 -6.00 -12.93 22.31
N LYS A 192 -4.79 -12.68 21.78
CA LYS A 192 -4.63 -11.94 20.53
C LYS A 192 -5.22 -12.72 19.34
N ILE A 193 -5.04 -14.03 19.32
CA ILE A 193 -5.60 -14.93 18.29
C ILE A 193 -7.13 -14.97 18.39
N GLU A 194 -7.70 -15.08 19.60
CA GLU A 194 -9.15 -15.04 19.81
C GLU A 194 -9.78 -13.72 19.32
N LYS A 195 -9.09 -12.59 19.56
CA LYS A 195 -9.53 -11.28 19.06
C LYS A 195 -9.53 -11.22 17.53
N TRP A 196 -8.54 -11.83 16.87
CA TRP A 196 -8.54 -11.96 15.41
C TRP A 196 -9.71 -12.79 14.91
N CYS A 197 -9.99 -13.92 15.55
CA CYS A 197 -11.12 -14.78 15.23
C CYS A 197 -12.45 -14.00 15.28
N LYS A 198 -12.69 -13.25 16.37
CA LYS A 198 -13.86 -12.38 16.50
C LYS A 198 -13.93 -11.33 15.39
N THR A 199 -12.81 -10.69 15.08
CA THR A 199 -12.74 -9.68 14.01
C THR A 199 -13.10 -10.26 12.64
N TRP A 200 -12.67 -11.49 12.36
CA TRP A 200 -12.95 -12.18 11.09
C TRP A 200 -14.40 -12.67 10.98
N GLU A 201 -15.05 -13.01 12.09
CA GLU A 201 -16.48 -13.29 12.12
C GLU A 201 -17.33 -12.03 11.91
N ASP A 202 -16.99 -10.95 12.63
CA ASP A 202 -17.71 -9.68 12.55
C ASP A 202 -17.58 -9.07 11.13
N ASN A 203 -16.50 -9.42 10.41
CA ASN A 203 -16.24 -8.93 9.06
C ASN A 203 -15.76 -10.03 8.11
N PRO A 204 -16.66 -10.85 7.56
CA PRO A 204 -16.29 -11.97 6.66
C PRO A 204 -15.61 -11.51 5.36
N HIS A 205 -15.71 -10.22 5.01
CA HIS A 205 -15.03 -9.60 3.87
C HIS A 205 -13.71 -8.89 4.21
N THR A 206 -13.32 -8.82 5.49
CA THR A 206 -12.01 -8.26 5.84
C THR A 206 -10.90 -9.21 5.44
N VAL A 207 -10.25 -8.86 4.33
CA VAL A 207 -8.85 -9.21 4.07
C VAL A 207 -8.07 -8.75 5.31
N PRO A 208 -7.21 -9.59 5.93
CA PRO A 208 -6.59 -9.18 7.17
C PRO A 208 -5.80 -7.90 6.89
N ALA A 209 -5.97 -6.88 7.72
CA ALA A 209 -5.03 -5.75 7.71
C ALA A 209 -3.69 -6.33 8.15
N GLU A 210 -2.80 -6.61 7.20
CA GLU A 210 -1.40 -6.94 7.46
C GLU A 210 -0.75 -5.80 8.25
#